data_AF-A0A6F9XJ14-F1
#
_entry.id   AF-A0A6F9XJ14-F1
#
_cell.length_a   1.000
_cell.length_b   1.000
_cell.length_c   1.000
_cell.angle_alpha   90.00
_cell.angle_beta   90.00
_cell.angle_gamma   90.00
#
_symmetry.space_group_name_H-M   'P 1'
#
loop_
_entity.id
_entity.type
_entity.pdbx_description
1 polymer ?
#
loop_
_entity_poly.entity_id
_entity_poly.type
_entity_poly.pdbx_seq_one_letter_code
_entity_poly.pdbx_strand_id
1 'polypeptide(L)'
;MGNKRKAKQLLHQKKHSTNIKKVHYDDSFIADFKGKEYVILDNRTKPKDINNWRITQAMIATKTKFTDSSSRMILQEHVGEIVTISGIVSDIVIDFKNTQNNKNQSRILIEHPILEFAHTKMGNKYYFKNIDSHIWLKTSEIKYCNAKRDEQKISIGDIIYISAEITEYRGRGDYNIFGQKYGLKEIQVLESGMIVFNKKITNKKYYIRSDYPRGDDWIMCLFRHKPQNNNELNYLVEHYRLQESQYPTYLERSQINTIQHN
;
A
#
# COMPACT_ATOMS: atom_id res chain seq x y z
N MET A 1 12.21 27.35 -9.67
CA MET A 1 11.24 28.12 -8.87
C MET A 1 9.88 27.42 -8.64
N GLY A 2 9.63 26.20 -9.15
CA GLY A 2 8.33 25.50 -9.00
C GLY A 2 8.04 24.87 -7.62
N ASN A 3 9.05 24.32 -6.94
CA ASN A 3 8.83 23.54 -5.70
C ASN A 3 8.40 24.39 -4.49
N LYS A 4 8.83 25.66 -4.41
CA LYS A 4 8.42 26.58 -3.33
C LYS A 4 6.93 26.97 -3.42
N ARG A 5 6.35 26.95 -4.62
CA ARG A 5 4.94 27.31 -4.86
C ARG A 5 3.99 26.18 -4.46
N LYS A 6 4.33 24.92 -4.77
CA LYS A 6 3.62 23.72 -4.30
C LYS A 6 3.69 23.56 -2.78
N ALA A 7 4.86 23.77 -2.16
CA ALA A 7 5.03 23.70 -0.70
C ALA A 7 4.16 24.73 0.05
N LYS A 8 4.06 25.97 -0.45
CA LYS A 8 3.16 27.00 0.11
C LYS A 8 1.68 26.66 -0.02
N GLN A 9 1.26 26.06 -1.14
CA GLN A 9 -0.12 25.59 -1.32
C GLN A 9 -0.47 24.44 -0.36
N LEU A 10 0.45 23.48 -0.16
CA LEU A 10 0.29 22.39 0.79
C LEU A 10 0.20 22.89 2.25
N LEU A 11 0.98 23.92 2.61
CA LEU A 11 0.89 24.59 3.92
C LEU A 11 -0.47 25.29 4.14
N HIS A 12 -1.03 25.91 3.09
CA HIS A 12 -2.35 26.54 3.15
C HIS A 12 -3.48 25.51 3.27
N GLN A 13 -3.36 24.36 2.61
CA GLN A 13 -4.27 23.22 2.78
C GLN A 13 -4.18 22.59 4.18
N LYS A 14 -2.98 22.58 4.79
CA LYS A 14 -2.76 22.06 6.15
C LYS A 14 -3.52 22.87 7.21
N LYS A 15 -3.53 24.21 7.09
CA LYS A 15 -4.28 25.12 7.99
C LYS A 15 -5.80 24.94 7.93
N HIS A 16 -6.33 24.43 6.83
CA HIS A 16 -7.76 24.10 6.70
C HIS A 16 -8.11 22.66 7.14
N SER A 17 -7.12 21.84 7.53
CA SER A 17 -7.33 20.42 7.81
C SER A 17 -7.32 20.01 9.29
N THR A 18 -7.19 20.96 10.21
CA THR A 18 -7.16 20.69 11.67
C THR A 18 -8.52 20.74 12.36
N ASN A 19 -9.62 20.63 11.61
CA ASN A 19 -10.93 20.28 12.16
C ASN A 19 -11.47 19.04 11.44
N ILE A 20 -10.78 17.90 11.58
CA ILE A 20 -11.42 16.61 11.32
C ILE A 20 -12.36 16.38 12.50
N LYS A 21 -13.58 16.93 12.39
CA LYS A 21 -14.72 16.42 13.16
C LYS A 21 -14.71 14.90 12.97
N LYS A 22 -14.66 14.11 14.04
CA LYS A 22 -14.97 12.68 13.98
C LYS A 22 -16.37 12.56 13.38
N VAL A 23 -16.45 12.33 12.07
CA VAL A 23 -17.73 12.21 11.41
C VAL A 23 -18.20 10.79 11.62
N HIS A 24 -19.02 10.59 12.64
CA HIS A 24 -19.84 9.40 12.74
C HIS A 24 -20.90 9.49 11.63
N TYR A 25 -20.81 8.60 10.66
CA TYR A 25 -21.87 8.33 9.69
C TYR A 25 -22.40 6.92 9.97
N ASP A 26 -23.72 6.76 9.93
CA ASP A 26 -24.45 5.54 10.31
C ASP A 26 -24.05 4.25 9.53
N ASP A 27 -23.21 4.37 8.49
CA ASP A 27 -22.77 3.29 7.59
C ASP A 27 -21.24 3.14 7.46
N SER A 28 -20.44 3.90 8.21
CA SER A 28 -18.97 3.76 8.26
C SER A 28 -18.48 3.85 9.68
N PHE A 29 -17.57 2.98 10.09
CA PHE A 29 -16.95 3.07 11.41
C PHE A 29 -15.44 3.01 11.31
N ILE A 30 -14.79 3.71 12.23
CA ILE A 30 -13.37 3.54 12.47
C ILE A 30 -13.25 2.25 13.28
N ALA A 31 -12.65 1.24 12.67
CA ALA A 31 -12.28 0.04 13.40
C ALA A 31 -10.83 0.17 13.85
N ASP A 32 -10.61 -0.02 15.14
CA ASP A 32 -9.27 -0.30 15.61
C ASP A 32 -8.93 -1.77 15.29
N PHE A 33 -8.04 -1.97 14.33
CA PHE A 33 -7.37 -3.24 14.13
C PHE A 33 -6.05 -3.23 14.91
N LYS A 34 -6.15 -3.57 16.22
CA LYS A 34 -5.03 -3.82 17.15
C LYS A 34 -3.97 -2.70 17.18
N GLY A 35 -4.42 -1.47 17.44
CA GLY A 35 -3.65 -0.25 17.60
C GLY A 35 -3.64 0.66 16.37
N LYS A 36 -4.50 0.40 15.38
CA LYS A 36 -4.56 1.16 14.11
C LYS A 36 -6.00 1.35 13.67
N GLU A 37 -6.36 2.62 13.50
CA GLU A 37 -7.67 3.07 13.06
C GLU A 37 -7.77 2.96 11.53
N TYR A 38 -8.58 2.01 11.04
CA TYR A 38 -8.94 1.89 9.63
C TYR A 38 -10.38 2.35 9.42
N VAL A 39 -10.63 3.06 8.31
CA VAL A 39 -11.98 3.36 7.89
C VAL A 39 -12.58 2.11 7.25
N ILE A 40 -13.60 1.56 7.88
CA ILE A 40 -14.40 0.47 7.32
C ILE A 40 -15.74 1.02 6.85
N LEU A 41 -16.10 0.71 5.60
CA LEU A 41 -17.35 1.16 4.98
C LEU A 41 -18.35 0.00 4.82
N ASP A 42 -19.65 0.25 4.94
CA ASP A 42 -20.67 -0.72 4.52
C ASP A 42 -20.51 -0.98 3.02
N ASN A 43 -20.57 -2.23 2.58
CA ASN A 43 -20.47 -2.56 1.16
C ASN A 43 -21.54 -1.90 0.27
N ARG A 44 -22.67 -1.50 0.84
CA ARG A 44 -23.74 -0.76 0.15
C ARG A 44 -23.37 0.71 -0.11
N THR A 45 -22.28 1.21 0.48
CA THR A 45 -21.77 2.56 0.23
C THR A 45 -21.63 2.77 -1.28
N LYS A 46 -22.12 3.92 -1.76
CA LYS A 46 -22.09 4.24 -3.19
C LYS A 46 -20.63 4.33 -3.65
N PRO A 47 -20.30 3.85 -4.87
CA PRO A 47 -18.92 3.87 -5.38
C PRO A 47 -18.23 5.24 -5.28
N LYS A 48 -18.94 6.34 -5.56
CA LYS A 48 -18.41 7.70 -5.43
C LYS A 48 -17.96 8.03 -4.00
N ASP A 49 -18.74 7.62 -3.00
CA ASP A 49 -18.47 7.90 -1.60
C ASP A 49 -17.29 7.06 -1.09
N ILE A 50 -17.14 5.82 -1.59
CA ILE A 50 -15.96 4.99 -1.32
C ILE A 50 -14.68 5.69 -1.82
N ASN A 51 -14.71 6.27 -3.03
CA ASN A 51 -13.56 7.01 -3.54
C ASN A 51 -13.25 8.26 -2.69
N ASN A 52 -14.26 9.00 -2.22
CA ASN A 52 -14.06 10.14 -1.33
C ASN A 52 -13.38 9.74 -0.01
N TRP A 53 -13.78 8.60 0.57
CA TRP A 53 -13.14 8.04 1.76
C TRP A 53 -11.70 7.63 1.51
N ARG A 54 -11.41 7.00 0.37
CA ARG A 54 -10.03 6.68 -0.02
C ARG A 54 -9.17 7.94 -0.17
N ILE A 55 -9.68 8.99 -0.81
CA ILE A 55 -8.97 10.29 -0.91
C ILE A 55 -8.71 10.86 0.49
N THR A 56 -9.66 10.75 1.40
CA THR A 56 -9.48 11.18 2.79
C THR A 56 -8.39 10.37 3.49
N GLN A 57 -8.39 9.05 3.31
CA GLN A 57 -7.34 8.17 3.83
C GLN A 57 -5.96 8.50 3.23
N ALA A 58 -5.89 8.79 1.93
CA ALA A 58 -4.67 9.25 1.26
C ALA A 58 -4.15 10.56 1.89
N MET A 59 -5.04 11.53 2.14
CA MET A 59 -4.68 12.78 2.82
C MET A 59 -4.18 12.58 4.26
N ILE A 60 -4.70 11.59 4.98
CA ILE A 60 -4.25 11.28 6.36
C ILE A 60 -2.88 10.59 6.33
N ALA A 61 -2.73 9.53 5.52
CA ALA A 61 -1.48 8.82 5.35
C ALA A 61 -0.35 9.74 4.84
N THR A 62 -0.70 10.78 4.08
CA THR A 62 0.27 11.79 3.61
C THR A 62 0.61 12.89 4.62
N LYS A 63 -0.02 12.94 5.80
CA LYS A 63 0.22 13.96 6.83
C LYS A 63 0.93 13.45 8.08
N THR A 64 0.94 12.15 8.31
CA THR A 64 1.57 11.50 9.46
C THR A 64 3.10 11.60 9.39
N LYS A 65 3.74 11.84 10.54
CA LYS A 65 5.21 11.83 10.65
C LYS A 65 5.69 10.39 10.52
N PHE A 66 6.63 10.16 9.62
CA PHE A 66 7.23 8.83 9.48
C PHE A 66 8.10 8.52 10.69
N THR A 67 7.94 7.31 11.20
CA THR A 67 8.94 6.67 12.06
C THR A 67 10.01 6.06 11.17
N ASP A 68 11.24 6.01 11.67
CA ASP A 68 12.33 5.32 10.98
C ASP A 68 11.93 3.88 10.65
N SER A 69 12.43 3.37 9.51
CA SER A 69 12.24 1.95 9.18
C SER A 69 12.88 1.15 10.29
N SER A 70 12.21 0.12 10.80
CA SER A 70 12.83 -0.82 11.72
C SER A 70 13.38 -2.02 10.96
N SER A 71 14.37 -2.71 11.52
CA SER A 71 14.76 -4.02 10.99
C SER A 71 13.55 -4.99 11.05
N ARG A 72 13.15 -5.53 9.88
CA ARG A 72 12.03 -6.48 9.70
C ARG A 72 12.33 -7.87 10.26
N MET A 73 12.93 -7.95 11.45
CA MET A 73 13.45 -9.19 12.03
C MET A 73 12.39 -10.27 12.19
N ILE A 74 11.12 -9.88 12.33
CA ILE A 74 10.02 -10.84 12.40
C ILE A 74 9.90 -11.74 11.15
N LEU A 75 10.38 -11.28 9.99
CA LEU A 75 10.34 -12.06 8.75
C LEU A 75 11.44 -13.13 8.70
N GLN A 76 12.38 -13.13 9.66
CA GLN A 76 13.46 -14.12 9.74
C GLN A 76 12.95 -15.56 9.80
N GLU A 77 11.88 -15.80 10.54
CA GLU A 77 11.29 -17.14 10.71
C GLU A 77 10.63 -17.65 9.42
N HIS A 78 10.47 -16.79 8.42
CA HIS A 78 9.70 -17.03 7.20
C HIS A 78 10.57 -17.04 5.94
N VAL A 79 11.90 -17.06 6.07
CA VAL A 79 12.80 -17.06 4.90
C VAL A 79 12.51 -18.25 3.99
N GLY A 80 12.29 -17.98 2.70
CA GLY A 80 11.91 -18.98 1.70
C GLY A 80 10.44 -19.42 1.76
N GLU A 81 9.64 -18.85 2.67
CA GLU A 81 8.19 -19.05 2.74
C GLU A 81 7.45 -17.95 1.99
N ILE A 82 6.20 -18.25 1.61
CA ILE A 82 5.30 -17.28 1.02
C ILE A 82 4.42 -16.70 2.12
N VAL A 83 4.45 -15.39 2.29
CA VAL A 83 3.64 -14.67 3.27
C VAL A 83 2.57 -13.83 2.58
N THR A 84 1.51 -13.51 3.31
CA THR A 84 0.52 -12.50 2.94
C THR A 84 0.66 -11.30 3.87
N ILE A 85 0.86 -10.13 3.27
CA ILE A 85 1.02 -8.86 3.97
C ILE A 85 -0.06 -7.89 3.51
N SER A 86 -0.65 -7.17 4.46
CA SER A 86 -1.56 -6.05 4.19
C SER A 86 -0.98 -4.73 4.71
N GLY A 87 -1.46 -3.60 4.19
CA GLY A 87 -1.11 -2.28 4.71
C GLY A 87 -1.66 -1.13 3.85
N ILE A 88 -1.37 0.11 4.24
CA ILE A 88 -1.87 1.31 3.55
C ILE A 88 -0.82 1.77 2.54
N VAL A 89 -1.21 1.92 1.27
CA VAL A 89 -0.36 2.56 0.26
C VAL A 89 -0.27 4.06 0.57
N SER A 90 0.90 4.53 1.00
CA SER A 90 1.09 5.94 1.38
C SER A 90 1.93 6.74 0.39
N ASP A 91 2.67 6.07 -0.49
CA ASP A 91 3.40 6.70 -1.59
C ASP A 91 3.66 5.70 -2.72
N ILE A 92 3.79 6.22 -3.95
CA ILE A 92 4.29 5.46 -5.09
C ILE A 92 5.28 6.36 -5.83
N VAL A 93 6.56 6.00 -5.75
CA VAL A 93 7.63 6.71 -6.44
C VAL A 93 7.80 6.07 -7.81
N ILE A 94 7.65 6.87 -8.86
CA ILE A 94 7.88 6.43 -10.24
C ILE A 94 9.21 6.97 -10.73
N ASP A 95 10.07 6.07 -11.19
CA ASP A 95 11.30 6.45 -11.87
C ASP A 95 11.07 6.43 -13.39
N PHE A 96 10.81 7.61 -13.95
CA PHE A 96 10.65 7.79 -15.39
C PHE A 96 11.99 7.86 -16.15
N LYS A 97 13.14 7.83 -15.46
CA LYS A 97 14.44 7.92 -16.12
C LYS A 97 14.83 6.59 -16.73
N ASN A 98 14.64 6.50 -18.04
CA ASN A 98 15.23 5.49 -18.93
C ASN A 98 16.75 5.72 -18.98
N THR A 99 17.48 5.32 -17.95
CA THR A 99 18.95 5.35 -17.95
C THR A 99 19.45 3.98 -18.36
N GLN A 100 20.39 3.97 -19.31
CA GLN A 100 20.89 2.84 -20.10
C GLN A 100 21.41 1.60 -19.32
N ASN A 101 21.30 1.58 -17.99
CA ASN A 101 21.59 0.45 -17.10
C ASN A 101 20.34 -0.14 -16.39
N ASN A 102 19.14 0.26 -16.86
CA ASN A 102 17.77 -0.14 -16.48
C ASN A 102 17.59 -1.23 -15.42
N LYS A 103 17.46 -0.80 -14.15
CA LYS A 103 16.60 -1.47 -13.17
C LYS A 103 15.51 -0.48 -12.79
N ASN A 104 14.26 -0.77 -13.12
CA ASN A 104 13.12 0.05 -12.69
C ASN A 104 13.20 0.24 -11.16
N GLN A 105 13.47 1.47 -10.70
CA GLN A 105 13.55 1.80 -9.29
C GLN A 105 12.19 2.24 -8.71
N SER A 106 11.13 2.20 -9.52
CA SER A 106 9.79 2.55 -9.07
C SER A 106 9.37 1.63 -7.93
N ARG A 107 8.80 2.23 -6.90
CA ARG A 107 8.57 1.57 -5.62
C ARG A 107 7.30 2.07 -4.95
N ILE A 108 6.63 1.17 -4.24
CA ILE A 108 5.40 1.44 -3.49
C ILE A 108 5.76 1.46 -2.01
N LEU A 109 5.36 2.51 -1.31
CA LEU A 109 5.45 2.59 0.14
C LEU A 109 4.16 2.08 0.76
N ILE A 110 4.29 1.08 1.61
CA ILE A 110 3.20 0.56 2.44
C ILE A 110 3.49 0.93 3.88
N GLU A 111 2.58 1.68 4.50
CA GLU A 111 2.58 1.99 5.93
C GLU A 111 1.79 0.96 6.72
N HIS A 112 2.24 0.75 7.95
CA HIS A 112 1.66 -0.19 8.91
C HIS A 112 1.45 -1.59 8.30
N PRO A 113 2.53 -2.19 7.76
CA PRO A 113 2.46 -3.52 7.19
C PRO A 113 2.12 -4.57 8.26
N ILE A 114 1.11 -5.40 8.00
CA ILE A 114 0.65 -6.48 8.85
C ILE A 114 0.90 -7.81 8.14
N LEU A 115 1.59 -8.73 8.79
CA LEU A 115 1.65 -10.13 8.39
C LEU A 115 0.33 -10.79 8.77
N GLU A 116 -0.49 -11.08 7.77
CA GLU A 116 -1.80 -11.72 7.95
C GLU A 116 -1.62 -13.23 8.12
N PHE A 117 -0.81 -13.81 7.25
CA PHE A 117 -0.80 -15.25 6.99
C PHE A 117 0.53 -15.69 6.36
N ALA A 118 0.98 -16.94 6.62
CA ALA A 118 2.15 -17.55 5.97
C ALA A 118 1.88 -19.00 5.53
N HIS A 119 2.28 -19.32 4.30
CA HIS A 119 2.36 -20.67 3.76
C HIS A 119 3.70 -21.30 4.17
N THR A 120 3.69 -22.02 5.29
CA THR A 120 4.89 -22.67 5.84
C THR A 120 5.00 -24.11 5.34
N LYS A 121 6.18 -24.72 5.48
CA LYS A 121 6.36 -26.17 5.22
C LYS A 121 5.44 -27.05 6.07
N MET A 122 5.03 -26.56 7.25
CA MET A 122 4.12 -27.25 8.18
C MET A 122 2.65 -26.91 7.92
N GLY A 123 2.35 -26.18 6.85
CA GLY A 123 1.01 -25.74 6.49
C GLY A 123 0.75 -24.26 6.75
N ASN A 124 -0.52 -23.91 6.67
CA ASN A 124 -1.02 -22.54 6.65
C ASN A 124 -1.12 -21.98 8.09
N LYS A 125 -0.39 -20.90 8.39
CA LYS A 125 -0.39 -20.24 9.72
C LYS A 125 -0.87 -18.79 9.64
N TYR A 126 -1.72 -18.38 10.59
CA TYR A 126 -2.24 -17.02 10.70
C TYR A 126 -1.51 -16.27 11.83
N TYR A 127 -1.07 -15.03 11.56
CA TYR A 127 -0.23 -14.26 12.48
C TYR A 127 -0.90 -12.96 12.95
N PHE A 128 -1.52 -12.22 12.03
CA PHE A 128 -2.09 -10.88 12.27
C PHE A 128 -1.17 -9.99 13.13
N LYS A 129 0.07 -9.74 12.68
CA LYS A 129 1.12 -9.03 13.45
C LYS A 129 1.82 -7.94 12.63
N ASN A 130 2.03 -6.77 13.23
CA ASN A 130 2.80 -5.69 12.61
C ASN A 130 4.24 -6.13 12.35
N ILE A 131 4.75 -5.88 11.14
CA ILE A 131 6.11 -6.30 10.77
C ILE A 131 7.15 -5.19 10.73
N ASP A 132 6.70 -3.95 10.56
CA ASP A 132 7.56 -2.77 10.47
C ASP A 132 6.67 -1.53 10.64
N SER A 133 7.28 -0.34 10.69
CA SER A 133 6.53 0.90 10.53
C SER A 133 6.06 1.10 9.09
N HIS A 134 6.90 0.74 8.13
CA HIS A 134 6.62 0.82 6.70
C HIS A 134 7.53 -0.11 5.88
N ILE A 135 7.08 -0.51 4.69
CA ILE A 135 7.90 -1.25 3.72
C ILE A 135 7.87 -0.60 2.34
N TRP A 136 9.04 -0.56 1.70
CA TRP A 136 9.15 -0.29 0.26
C TRP A 136 9.07 -1.61 -0.51
N LEU A 137 8.11 -1.70 -1.44
CA LEU A 137 8.03 -2.74 -2.45
C LEU A 137 8.63 -2.23 -3.75
N LYS A 138 9.51 -3.01 -4.36
CA LYS A 138 9.97 -2.72 -5.72
C LYS A 138 8.90 -3.16 -6.70
N THR A 139 8.50 -2.28 -7.61
CA THR A 139 7.52 -2.62 -8.65
C THR A 139 8.04 -3.72 -9.60
N SER A 140 9.37 -3.81 -9.78
CA SER A 140 10.01 -4.87 -10.57
C SER A 140 9.79 -6.29 -10.01
N GLU A 141 9.50 -6.41 -8.72
CA GLU A 141 9.20 -7.67 -8.05
C GLU A 141 7.72 -8.04 -8.13
N ILE A 142 6.85 -7.15 -8.63
CA ILE A 142 5.43 -7.46 -8.83
C ILE A 142 5.30 -8.28 -10.11
N LYS A 143 5.14 -9.59 -9.92
CA LYS A 143 5.04 -10.56 -11.02
C LYS A 143 3.61 -11.02 -11.25
N TYR A 144 2.76 -10.96 -10.23
CA TYR A 144 1.41 -11.53 -10.29
C TYR A 144 0.34 -10.55 -9.81
N CYS A 145 -0.88 -10.70 -10.32
CA CYS A 145 -2.07 -9.97 -9.88
C CYS A 145 -3.27 -10.92 -9.76
N ASN A 146 -4.37 -10.41 -9.19
CA ASN A 146 -5.57 -11.21 -8.91
C ASN A 146 -6.20 -11.79 -10.18
N ALA A 147 -6.38 -13.12 -10.25
CA ALA A 147 -7.00 -13.78 -11.41
C ALA A 147 -8.45 -13.38 -11.68
N LYS A 148 -9.16 -12.86 -10.67
CA LYS A 148 -10.56 -12.45 -10.81
C LYS A 148 -10.73 -11.09 -11.47
N ARG A 149 -9.63 -10.38 -11.77
CA ARG A 149 -9.68 -9.06 -12.40
C ARG A 149 -8.73 -8.99 -13.58
N ASP A 150 -9.18 -8.35 -14.65
CA ASP A 150 -8.37 -8.12 -15.84
C ASP A 150 -7.38 -6.97 -15.65
N GLU A 151 -7.76 -5.99 -14.84
CA GLU A 151 -6.91 -4.89 -14.41
C GLU A 151 -7.00 -4.69 -12.89
N GLN A 152 -5.90 -4.25 -12.30
CA GLN A 152 -5.84 -3.89 -10.89
C GLN A 152 -5.14 -2.55 -10.71
N LYS A 153 -5.94 -1.54 -10.33
CA LYS A 153 -5.46 -0.19 -10.03
C LYS A 153 -5.01 -0.08 -8.60
N ILE A 154 -3.91 0.65 -8.37
CA ILE A 154 -3.35 0.96 -7.06
C ILE A 154 -3.18 2.48 -6.96
N SER A 155 -3.70 3.04 -5.89
CA SER A 155 -3.70 4.45 -5.53
C SER A 155 -3.12 4.64 -4.13
N ILE A 156 -2.62 5.84 -3.85
CA ILE A 156 -2.39 6.26 -2.46
C ILE A 156 -3.73 6.26 -1.72
N GLY A 157 -3.71 5.84 -0.45
CA GLY A 157 -4.87 5.65 0.40
C GLY A 157 -5.53 4.28 0.27
N ASP A 158 -5.13 3.44 -0.69
CA ASP A 158 -5.64 2.08 -0.75
C ASP A 158 -5.07 1.22 0.38
N ILE A 159 -5.87 0.29 0.87
CA ILE A 159 -5.38 -0.92 1.52
C ILE A 159 -4.97 -1.90 0.43
N ILE A 160 -3.72 -2.38 0.49
CA ILE A 160 -3.19 -3.37 -0.44
C ILE A 160 -2.97 -4.68 0.30
N TYR A 161 -3.36 -5.79 -0.32
CA TYR A 161 -3.04 -7.14 0.12
C TYR A 161 -2.11 -7.75 -0.92
N ILE A 162 -0.95 -8.21 -0.45
CA ILE A 162 0.06 -8.85 -1.28
C ILE A 162 0.40 -10.22 -0.73
N SER A 163 0.78 -11.12 -1.62
CA SER A 163 1.53 -12.32 -1.26
C SER A 163 2.94 -12.22 -1.84
N ALA A 164 3.97 -12.67 -1.11
CA ALA A 164 5.34 -12.58 -1.57
C ALA A 164 6.22 -13.63 -0.89
N GLU A 165 7.29 -14.04 -1.58
CA GLU A 165 8.34 -14.87 -0.98
C GLU A 165 9.29 -13.98 -0.17
N ILE A 166 9.61 -14.42 1.06
CA ILE A 166 10.60 -13.74 1.89
C ILE A 166 12.00 -14.07 1.40
N THR A 167 12.77 -13.02 1.13
CA THR A 167 14.19 -13.12 0.81
C THR A 167 15.04 -12.56 1.91
N GLU A 168 16.28 -13.03 1.94
CA GLU A 168 17.29 -12.53 2.83
C GLU A 168 18.32 -11.73 2.01
N TYR A 169 18.76 -10.58 2.53
CA TYR A 169 19.80 -9.77 1.90
C TYR A 169 20.61 -9.03 2.95
N ARG A 170 21.83 -8.64 2.60
CA ARG A 170 22.67 -7.82 3.48
C ARG A 170 22.48 -6.34 3.18
N GLY A 171 22.31 -5.54 4.23
CA GLY A 171 22.17 -4.10 4.09
C GLY A 171 22.40 -3.35 5.40
N ARG A 172 22.47 -2.02 5.33
CA ARG A 172 22.50 -1.19 6.55
C ARG A 172 21.12 -1.22 7.22
N GLY A 173 21.10 -1.62 8.49
CA GLY A 173 19.95 -1.56 9.38
C GLY A 173 19.89 -0.24 10.13
N ASP A 174 19.10 -0.25 11.19
CA ASP A 174 18.93 0.87 12.11
C ASP A 174 20.31 1.19 12.71
N TYR A 175 20.63 2.48 12.85
CA TYR A 175 21.95 2.96 13.30
C TYR A 175 23.13 2.69 12.34
N ASN A 176 22.87 2.49 11.04
CA ASN A 176 23.88 2.28 9.99
C ASN A 176 24.73 1.00 10.15
N ILE A 177 24.36 0.09 11.05
CA ILE A 177 25.06 -1.19 11.22
C ILE A 177 24.71 -2.11 10.04
N PHE A 178 25.73 -2.69 9.40
CA PHE A 178 25.52 -3.63 8.31
C PHE A 178 25.11 -4.99 8.87
N GLY A 179 23.97 -5.51 8.43
CA GLY A 179 23.41 -6.74 8.96
C GLY A 179 22.46 -7.44 8.00
N GLN A 180 21.88 -8.55 8.49
CA GLN A 180 20.89 -9.32 7.76
C GLN A 180 19.56 -8.56 7.73
N LYS A 181 18.94 -8.47 6.55
CA LYS A 181 17.64 -7.85 6.32
C LYS A 181 16.76 -8.78 5.51
N TYR A 182 15.45 -8.53 5.59
CA TYR A 182 14.45 -9.37 4.95
C TYR A 182 13.63 -8.56 3.94
N GLY A 183 13.63 -9.04 2.70
CA GLY A 183 12.98 -8.45 1.54
C GLY A 183 11.80 -9.29 1.07
N LEU A 184 11.08 -8.76 0.08
CA LEU A 184 9.95 -9.42 -0.57
C LEU A 184 10.27 -9.52 -2.07
N LYS A 185 10.16 -10.72 -2.63
CA LYS A 185 10.27 -10.98 -4.08
C LYS A 185 9.04 -11.72 -4.59
N GLU A 186 8.93 -11.85 -5.91
CA GLU A 186 7.85 -12.62 -6.56
C GLU A 186 6.46 -12.20 -6.04
N ILE A 187 6.26 -10.88 -5.95
CA ILE A 187 5.10 -10.27 -5.32
C ILE A 187 3.87 -10.50 -6.21
N GLN A 188 2.83 -11.07 -5.59
CA GLN A 188 1.47 -11.11 -6.10
C GLN A 188 0.64 -10.03 -5.41
N VAL A 189 0.01 -9.13 -6.18
CA VAL A 189 -1.01 -8.25 -5.64
C VAL A 189 -2.36 -9.00 -5.65
N LEU A 190 -2.86 -9.32 -4.46
CA LEU A 190 -4.13 -10.02 -4.28
C LEU A 190 -5.30 -9.05 -4.38
N GLU A 191 -5.23 -7.92 -3.68
CA GLU A 191 -6.31 -6.92 -3.65
C GLU A 191 -5.74 -5.52 -3.41
N SER A 192 -6.43 -4.50 -3.91
CA SER A 192 -6.09 -3.10 -3.62
C SER A 192 -7.35 -2.24 -3.66
N GLY A 193 -7.64 -1.53 -2.57
CA GLY A 193 -8.80 -0.66 -2.47
C GLY A 193 -9.22 -0.34 -1.04
N MET A 194 -10.53 -0.17 -0.80
CA MET A 194 -11.07 0.17 0.52
C MET A 194 -11.61 -1.06 1.23
N ILE A 195 -11.38 -1.16 2.55
CA ILE A 195 -11.99 -2.20 3.37
C ILE A 195 -13.48 -1.90 3.52
N VAL A 196 -14.29 -2.89 3.18
CA VAL A 196 -15.73 -2.86 3.38
C VAL A 196 -16.18 -4.08 4.18
N PHE A 197 -17.37 -4.01 4.76
CA PHE A 197 -18.03 -5.13 5.41
C PHE A 197 -19.46 -5.30 4.90
N ASN A 198 -19.99 -6.52 4.99
CA ASN A 198 -21.38 -6.78 4.69
C ASN A 198 -22.19 -6.89 5.99
N LYS A 199 -22.99 -5.86 6.28
CA LYS A 199 -23.82 -5.77 7.51
C LYS A 199 -24.84 -6.91 7.66
N LYS A 200 -25.28 -7.53 6.55
CA LYS A 200 -26.25 -8.64 6.58
C LYS A 200 -25.63 -10.00 6.91
N ILE A 201 -24.30 -10.13 6.82
CA ILE A 201 -23.61 -11.38 7.13
C ILE A 201 -23.18 -11.32 8.59
N THR A 202 -23.79 -12.17 9.42
CA THR A 202 -23.53 -12.30 10.87
C THR A 202 -22.06 -12.52 11.22
N ASN A 203 -21.26 -13.05 10.29
CA ASN A 203 -19.83 -13.34 10.49
C ASN A 203 -18.88 -12.15 10.25
N LYS A 204 -19.35 -10.89 10.14
CA LYS A 204 -18.51 -9.67 9.96
C LYS A 204 -17.31 -9.89 9.03
N LYS A 205 -17.53 -10.50 7.86
CA LYS A 205 -16.45 -10.73 6.89
C LYS A 205 -16.08 -9.41 6.25
N TYR A 206 -14.83 -8.98 6.45
CA TYR A 206 -14.23 -7.84 5.78
C TYR A 206 -13.68 -8.25 4.42
N TYR A 207 -13.74 -7.34 3.45
CA TYR A 207 -13.19 -7.54 2.11
C TYR A 207 -12.71 -6.22 1.54
N ILE A 208 -11.80 -6.31 0.57
CA ILE A 208 -11.36 -5.14 -0.17
C ILE A 208 -12.27 -4.97 -1.37
N ARG A 209 -12.88 -3.79 -1.42
CA ARG A 209 -13.63 -3.31 -2.57
C ARG A 209 -12.72 -2.44 -3.42
N SER A 210 -12.78 -2.57 -4.73
CA SER A 210 -11.98 -1.75 -5.67
C SER A 210 -12.76 -1.29 -6.91
N ASP A 211 -13.99 -1.80 -7.08
CA ASP A 211 -14.95 -1.45 -8.12
C ASP A 211 -15.62 -0.09 -7.81
N TYR A 212 -14.81 0.95 -7.69
CA TYR A 212 -15.27 2.32 -7.56
C TYR A 212 -14.55 3.25 -8.55
N PRO A 213 -15.18 4.35 -8.98
CA PRO A 213 -14.60 5.26 -9.97
C PRO A 213 -13.43 6.02 -9.35
N ARG A 214 -12.22 5.51 -9.56
CA ARG A 214 -10.96 6.13 -9.09
C ARG A 214 -10.62 7.44 -9.82
N GLY A 215 -11.24 7.69 -10.98
CA GLY A 215 -10.88 8.81 -11.85
C GLY A 215 -9.42 8.72 -12.28
N ASP A 216 -8.72 9.85 -12.24
CA ASP A 216 -7.30 9.96 -12.62
C ASP A 216 -6.35 9.88 -11.41
N ASP A 217 -6.83 9.35 -10.27
CA ASP A 217 -6.06 9.29 -9.02
C ASP A 217 -5.43 7.91 -8.74
N TRP A 218 -5.50 6.99 -9.69
CA TRP A 218 -4.65 5.80 -9.68
C TRP A 218 -3.23 6.18 -10.08
N ILE A 219 -2.24 5.44 -9.61
CA ILE A 219 -0.83 5.72 -9.93
C ILE A 219 -0.22 4.55 -10.68
N MET A 220 -0.63 3.33 -10.33
CA MET A 220 -0.22 2.11 -11.03
C MET A 220 -1.45 1.30 -11.43
N CYS A 221 -1.49 0.83 -12.68
CA CYS A 221 -2.50 -0.11 -13.16
C CYS A 221 -1.80 -1.36 -13.68
N LEU A 222 -2.02 -2.50 -13.02
CA LEU A 222 -1.51 -3.80 -13.42
C LEU A 222 -2.48 -4.44 -14.43
N PHE A 223 -1.95 -4.91 -15.56
CA PHE A 223 -2.72 -5.64 -16.56
C PHE A 223 -2.36 -7.12 -16.51
N ARG A 224 -3.38 -7.95 -16.35
CA ARG A 224 -3.22 -9.40 -16.27
C ARG A 224 -3.03 -9.98 -17.65
N HIS A 225 -2.09 -10.90 -17.79
CA HIS A 225 -1.99 -11.72 -18.98
C HIS A 225 -3.20 -12.65 -19.07
N LYS A 226 -3.97 -12.57 -20.16
CA LYS A 226 -5.05 -13.51 -20.47
C LYS A 226 -4.48 -14.62 -21.34
N PRO A 227 -4.20 -15.83 -20.82
CA PRO A 227 -3.72 -16.90 -21.67
C PRO A 227 -4.83 -17.30 -22.65
N GLN A 228 -4.48 -17.48 -23.92
CA GLN A 228 -5.42 -17.91 -24.98
C GLN A 228 -5.80 -19.40 -24.88
N ASN A 229 -5.07 -20.16 -24.06
CA ASN A 229 -5.31 -21.58 -23.78
C ASN A 229 -5.32 -21.80 -22.25
N ASN A 230 -6.11 -22.75 -21.76
CA ASN A 230 -6.38 -23.07 -20.34
C ASN A 230 -5.14 -23.51 -19.49
N ASN A 231 -3.98 -22.88 -19.65
CA ASN A 231 -2.78 -23.14 -18.87
C ASN A 231 -2.68 -22.17 -17.69
N GLU A 232 -2.10 -22.67 -16.60
CA GLU A 232 -2.08 -22.12 -15.23
C GLU A 232 -1.38 -20.75 -15.05
N LEU A 233 -1.02 -20.04 -16.12
CA LEU A 233 -0.42 -18.70 -16.09
C LEU A 233 -1.43 -17.56 -15.82
N ASN A 234 -2.57 -17.89 -15.19
CA ASN A 234 -3.73 -17.01 -15.01
C ASN A 234 -3.51 -15.78 -14.12
N TYR A 235 -2.30 -15.59 -13.58
CA TYR A 235 -1.98 -14.57 -12.59
C TYR A 235 -0.84 -13.64 -13.02
N LEU A 236 -0.12 -13.93 -14.11
CA LEU A 236 1.06 -13.15 -14.50
C LEU A 236 0.68 -11.72 -14.90
N VAL A 237 1.44 -10.74 -14.42
CA VAL A 237 1.35 -9.35 -14.89
C VAL A 237 2.04 -9.27 -16.26
N GLU A 238 1.27 -8.91 -17.28
CA GLU A 238 1.78 -8.74 -18.64
C GLU A 238 2.56 -7.44 -18.76
N HIS A 239 1.94 -6.35 -18.31
CA HIS A 239 2.52 -5.03 -18.24
C HIS A 239 1.79 -4.21 -17.18
N TYR A 240 2.34 -3.04 -16.86
CA TYR A 240 1.66 -2.06 -16.02
C TYR A 240 1.80 -0.67 -16.60
N ARG A 241 0.78 0.16 -16.37
CA ARG A 241 0.82 1.59 -16.67
C ARG A 241 1.08 2.37 -15.38
N LEU A 242 1.87 3.42 -15.51
CA LEU A 242 2.20 4.35 -14.43
C LEU A 242 1.75 5.74 -14.84
N GLN A 243 1.29 6.53 -13.87
CA GLN A 243 1.04 7.96 -14.05
C GLN A 243 1.43 8.73 -12.79
N GLU A 244 1.76 10.02 -12.93
CA GLU A 244 2.23 10.80 -11.79
C GLU A 244 1.19 10.91 -10.66
N SER A 245 1.67 10.85 -9.42
CA SER A 245 0.84 11.08 -8.24
C SER A 245 0.38 12.54 -8.17
N GLN A 246 -0.89 12.75 -7.87
CA GLN A 246 -1.43 14.06 -7.51
C GLN A 246 -1.11 14.45 -6.05
N TYR A 247 -0.72 13.48 -5.22
CA TYR A 247 -0.31 13.67 -3.82
C TYR A 247 1.20 13.87 -3.69
N PRO A 248 1.66 14.60 -2.65
CA PRO A 248 3.09 14.79 -2.39
C PRO A 248 3.79 13.47 -2.05
N THR A 249 4.97 13.29 -2.62
CA THR A 249 5.83 12.11 -2.40
C THR A 249 6.37 12.06 -0.97
N TYR A 250 6.86 10.89 -0.56
CA TYR A 250 7.55 10.67 0.71
C TYR A 250 8.69 11.68 0.92
N LEU A 251 9.54 11.89 -0.09
CA LEU A 251 10.68 12.81 0.00
C LEU A 251 10.24 14.26 0.19
N GLU A 252 9.23 14.70 -0.56
CA GLU A 252 8.66 16.04 -0.41
C GLU A 252 8.07 16.23 0.99
N ARG A 253 7.41 15.21 1.55
CA ARG A 253 6.87 15.22 2.91
C ARG A 253 7.98 15.29 3.97
N SER A 254 9.06 14.52 3.83
CA SER A 254 10.18 14.51 4.77
C SER A 254 10.89 15.87 4.86
N GLN A 255 11.05 16.58 3.74
CA GLN A 255 11.73 17.88 3.68
C GLN A 255 10.90 19.02 4.30
N ILE A 256 9.57 18.98 4.19
CA ILE A 256 8.68 19.99 4.80
C ILE A 256 8.82 19.99 6.32
N ASN A 257 9.03 18.82 6.92
CA ASN A 257 9.14 18.68 8.37
C ASN A 257 10.50 19.15 8.92
N THR A 258 11.56 19.14 8.10
CA THR A 258 12.88 19.65 8.51
C THR A 258 12.87 21.18 8.67
N ILE A 259 12.07 21.89 7.87
CA ILE A 259 11.98 23.36 7.89
C ILE A 259 11.18 23.88 9.11
N GLN A 260 10.35 23.04 9.74
CA GLN A 260 9.55 23.45 10.91
C GLN A 260 10.29 23.29 12.25
N HIS A 261 11.49 22.71 12.23
CA HIS A 261 12.29 22.44 13.44
C HIS A 261 13.64 23.16 13.44
N ASN A 262 13.86 24.06 12.47
CA ASN A 262 14.93 25.07 12.47
C ASN A 262 14.30 26.46 12.52
#